data_AF-A0A1A7ZTL1-F1
#
_entry.id   AF-A0A1A7ZTL1-F1
#
_cell.length_a   1.000
_cell.length_b   1.000
_cell.length_c   1.000
_cell.angle_alpha   90.00
_cell.angle_beta   90.00
_cell.angle_gamma   90.00
#
_symmetry.space_group_name_H-M   'P 1'
#
loop_
_entity.id
_entity.type
_entity.pdbx_description
1 polymer ?
#
loop_
_entity_poly.entity_id
_entity_poly.type
_entity_poly.pdbx_seq_one_letter_code
_entity_poly.pdbx_strand_id
1 'polypeptide(L)'
;PEECKMHCGTSVGCTNIAYPKLVVDLMPNGLRGLMLSVMLASLMSSLTSIFNSASTLFTMDIYTKIRPHAREKELMIAGRVFILALIGVSIAWIPVVQTAQSGQLFDYIQSITSYLTPPVAAVFMLAIFCKRVNESGAFYGLTIGL
;
A
#
# COMPACT_ATOMS: atom_id res chain seq x y z
N PRO A 1 -24.60 1.83 -19.27
CA PRO A 1 -23.12 1.67 -19.29
C PRO A 1 -22.41 2.90 -19.88
N GLU A 2 -22.93 3.48 -20.97
CA GLU A 2 -22.41 4.71 -21.60
C GLU A 2 -22.49 5.95 -20.69
N GLU A 3 -23.62 6.18 -20.01
CA GLU A 3 -23.77 7.31 -19.07
C GLU A 3 -22.77 7.27 -17.90
N CYS A 4 -22.47 6.07 -17.40
CA CYS A 4 -21.51 5.90 -16.30
C CYS A 4 -20.06 6.21 -16.76
N LYS A 5 -19.72 5.84 -18.00
CA LYS A 5 -18.43 6.17 -18.62
C LYS A 5 -18.30 7.68 -18.88
N MET A 6 -19.39 8.36 -19.24
CA MET A 6 -19.43 9.81 -19.48
C MET A 6 -19.28 10.63 -18.19
N HIS A 7 -19.90 10.20 -17.08
CA HIS A 7 -19.86 10.92 -15.81
C HIS A 7 -18.71 10.54 -14.89
N CYS A 8 -18.22 9.29 -14.98
CA CYS A 8 -17.31 8.72 -13.99
C CYS A 8 -16.03 8.15 -14.61
N GLY A 9 -15.89 8.15 -15.93
CA GLY A 9 -14.70 7.65 -16.64
C GLY A 9 -14.52 6.13 -16.60
N THR A 10 -15.45 5.40 -15.96
CA THR A 10 -15.41 3.96 -15.72
C THR A 10 -16.75 3.32 -16.08
N SER A 11 -16.73 2.11 -16.62
CA SER A 11 -17.95 1.41 -17.06
C SER A 11 -18.72 0.71 -15.94
N VAL A 12 -18.11 0.51 -14.76
CA VAL A 12 -18.68 -0.32 -13.68
C VAL A 12 -19.21 0.45 -12.47
N GLY A 13 -18.98 1.77 -12.38
CA GLY A 13 -19.54 2.59 -11.29
C GLY A 13 -18.66 3.76 -10.82
N CYS A 14 -19.29 4.68 -10.09
CA CYS A 14 -18.69 5.91 -9.57
C CYS A 14 -18.25 5.81 -8.09
N THR A 15 -18.18 4.60 -7.53
CA THR A 15 -18.01 4.35 -6.08
C THR A 15 -16.80 5.07 -5.48
N ASN A 16 -15.67 5.12 -6.21
CA ASN A 16 -14.44 5.78 -5.75
C ASN A 16 -14.56 7.31 -5.66
N ILE A 17 -15.46 7.92 -6.46
CA ILE A 17 -15.67 9.39 -6.49
C ILE A 17 -16.94 9.81 -5.76
N ALA A 18 -17.77 8.86 -5.32
CA ALA A 18 -19.04 9.13 -4.66
C ALA A 18 -18.85 9.91 -3.35
N TYR A 19 -17.90 9.50 -2.52
CA TYR A 19 -17.65 10.15 -1.23
C TYR A 19 -17.10 11.58 -1.37
N PRO A 20 -16.05 11.85 -2.17
CA PRO A 20 -15.61 13.22 -2.43
C PRO A 20 -16.70 14.11 -3.03
N LYS A 21 -17.54 13.57 -3.92
CA LYS A 21 -18.62 14.31 -4.56
C LYS A 21 -19.72 14.69 -3.57
N LEU A 22 -20.09 13.77 -2.68
CA LEU A 22 -21.04 14.02 -1.60
C LEU A 22 -20.57 15.14 -0.66
N VAL A 23 -19.29 15.11 -0.27
CA VAL A 23 -18.67 16.14 0.58
C VAL A 23 -18.69 17.51 -0.08
N VAL A 24 -18.45 17.55 -1.39
CA VAL A 24 -18.44 18.78 -2.19
C VAL A 24 -19.83 19.39 -2.37
N ASP A 25 -20.85 18.55 -2.59
CA ASP A 25 -22.21 19.01 -2.93
C ASP A 25 -23.07 19.34 -1.69
N LEU A 26 -22.84 18.68 -0.55
CA LEU A 26 -23.69 18.85 0.65
C LEU A 26 -23.11 19.78 1.72
N MET A 27 -21.80 20.05 1.74
CA MET A 27 -21.20 20.84 2.82
C MET A 27 -21.18 22.34 2.55
N PRO A 28 -21.41 23.17 3.59
CA PRO A 28 -21.31 24.62 3.48
C PRO A 28 -19.88 25.09 3.21
N ASN A 29 -19.77 26.29 2.62
CA ASN A 29 -18.51 26.96 2.34
C ASN A 29 -17.69 27.12 3.64
N GLY A 30 -16.41 26.73 3.60
CA GLY A 30 -15.54 26.62 4.78
C GLY A 30 -15.31 25.17 5.22
N LEU A 31 -16.37 24.42 5.57
CA LEU A 31 -16.26 23.01 5.98
C LEU A 31 -15.81 22.11 4.82
N ARG A 32 -16.23 22.43 3.60
CA ARG A 32 -15.76 21.74 2.38
C ARG A 32 -14.24 21.77 2.25
N GLY A 33 -13.62 22.92 2.49
CA GLY A 33 -12.16 23.07 2.40
C GLY A 33 -11.43 22.31 3.52
N LEU A 34 -11.99 22.35 4.74
CA LEU A 34 -11.49 21.59 5.88
C LEU A 34 -11.48 20.09 5.58
N MET A 35 -12.59 19.54 5.09
CA MET A 35 -12.72 18.10 4.84
C MET A 35 -11.78 17.62 3.73
N LEU A 36 -11.68 18.35 2.62
CA LEU A 36 -10.72 18.01 1.57
C LEU A 36 -9.27 18.04 2.07
N SER A 37 -8.93 19.02 2.92
CA SER A 37 -7.62 19.11 3.53
C SER A 37 -7.32 17.93 4.46
N VAL A 38 -8.30 17.52 5.29
CA VAL A 38 -8.18 16.36 6.19
C VAL A 38 -8.03 15.07 5.39
N MET A 39 -8.77 14.90 4.29
CA MET A 39 -8.64 13.73 3.42
C MET A 39 -7.26 13.65 2.77
N LEU A 40 -6.74 14.76 2.25
CA LEU A 40 -5.39 14.78 1.69
C LEU A 40 -4.33 14.54 2.77
N ALA A 41 -4.49 15.13 3.96
CA ALA A 41 -3.58 14.93 5.07
C ALA A 41 -3.57 13.47 5.57
N SER A 42 -4.74 12.83 5.66
CA SER A 42 -4.84 11.42 6.06
C SER A 42 -4.18 10.49 5.04
N LEU A 43 -4.41 10.73 3.74
CA LEU A 43 -3.74 9.99 2.67
C LEU A 43 -2.22 10.15 2.73
N MET A 44 -1.72 11.38 2.89
CA MET A 44 -0.28 11.64 3.00
C MET A 44 0.34 10.98 4.24
N SER A 45 -0.38 10.96 5.37
CA SER A 45 0.07 10.28 6.59
C SER A 45 0.20 8.77 6.40
N SER A 46 -0.82 8.13 5.81
CA SER A 46 -0.77 6.70 5.50
C SER A 46 0.37 6.36 4.53
N LEU A 47 0.54 7.13 3.45
CA LEU A 47 1.63 6.93 2.49
C LEU A 47 3.00 7.09 3.15
N THR A 48 3.17 8.12 3.97
CA THR A 48 4.42 8.36 4.70
C THR A 48 4.75 7.20 5.64
N SER A 49 3.75 6.67 6.35
CA SER A 49 3.91 5.53 7.25
C SER A 49 4.33 4.25 6.50
N ILE A 50 3.70 3.97 5.35
CA ILE A 50 4.02 2.80 4.52
C ILE A 50 5.45 2.92 3.96
N PHE A 51 5.81 4.05 3.38
CA PHE A 51 7.15 4.24 2.80
C PHE A 51 8.25 4.24 3.86
N ASN A 52 8.01 4.81 5.05
CA ASN A 52 8.97 4.78 6.13
C ASN A 52 9.18 3.36 6.68
N SER A 53 8.09 2.60 6.84
CA SER A 53 8.16 1.20 7.26
C SER A 53 8.91 0.33 6.24
N ALA A 54 8.60 0.48 4.95
CA ALA A 54 9.29 -0.23 3.87
C ALA A 54 10.78 0.16 3.78
N SER A 55 11.10 1.45 3.96
CA SER A 55 12.48 1.92 4.01
C SER A 55 13.25 1.31 5.18
N THR A 56 12.61 1.18 6.35
CA THR A 56 13.25 0.61 7.54
C THR A 56 13.48 -0.88 7.37
N LEU A 57 12.51 -1.63 6.84
CA LEU A 57 12.69 -3.05 6.50
C LEU A 57 13.84 -3.21 5.50
N PHE A 58 13.88 -2.40 4.44
CA PHE A 58 14.97 -2.47 3.45
C PHE A 58 16.35 -2.15 4.06
N THR A 59 16.46 -1.08 4.86
CA THR A 59 17.74 -0.71 5.46
C THR A 59 18.19 -1.71 6.53
N MET A 60 17.28 -2.16 7.39
CA MET A 60 17.62 -3.02 8.53
C MET A 60 17.68 -4.51 8.21
N ASP A 61 16.93 -5.02 7.23
CA ASP A 61 16.92 -6.45 6.89
C ASP A 61 17.81 -6.79 5.69
N ILE A 62 17.95 -5.87 4.73
CA ILE A 62 18.73 -6.10 3.49
C ILE A 62 20.06 -5.36 3.53
N TYR A 63 20.06 -4.05 3.78
CA TYR A 63 21.27 -3.23 3.65
C TYR A 63 22.34 -3.54 4.71
N THR A 64 21.93 -3.78 5.96
CA THR A 64 22.83 -4.24 7.05
C THR A 64 23.40 -5.63 6.79
N LYS A 65 22.65 -6.55 6.16
CA LYS A 65 23.14 -7.89 5.76
C LYS A 65 24.22 -7.80 4.68
N ILE A 66 24.04 -6.91 3.70
CA ILE A 66 25.01 -6.70 2.61
C ILE A 66 26.25 -5.96 3.13
N ARG A 67 26.08 -5.01 4.06
CA ARG A 67 27.17 -4.21 4.62
C ARG A 67 27.09 -4.10 6.15
N PRO A 68 27.67 -5.06 6.90
CA PRO A 68 27.53 -5.15 8.36
C PRO A 68 28.19 -4.00 9.16
N HIS A 69 29.07 -3.22 8.54
CA HIS A 69 29.72 -2.04 9.16
C HIS A 69 29.25 -0.71 8.54
N ALA A 70 28.01 -0.66 8.05
CA ALA A 70 27.46 0.56 7.49
C ALA A 70 27.28 1.64 8.57
N ARG A 71 27.68 2.88 8.26
CA ARG A 71 27.57 4.02 9.17
C ARG A 71 26.11 4.52 9.19
N GLU A 72 25.61 5.03 10.32
CA GLU A 72 24.22 5.53 10.41
C GLU A 72 23.82 6.52 9.31
N LYS A 73 24.77 7.37 8.89
CA LYS A 73 24.58 8.31 7.77
C LYS A 73 24.31 7.60 6.44
N GLU A 74 25.00 6.49 6.17
CA GLU A 74 24.80 5.70 4.96
C GLU A 74 23.45 4.98 4.98
N LEU A 75 23.01 4.46 6.13
CA LEU A 75 21.68 3.86 6.28
C LEU A 75 20.58 4.89 6.00
N MET A 76 20.71 6.11 6.53
CA MET A 76 19.75 7.19 6.27
C MET A 76 19.70 7.58 4.79
N ILE A 77 20.85 7.65 4.11
CA ILE A 77 20.91 7.97 2.67
C ILE A 77 20.28 6.83 1.85
N ALA A 78 20.64 5.58 2.14
CA ALA A 78 20.09 4.40 1.46
C ALA A 78 18.57 4.33 1.62
N GLY A 79 18.05 4.60 2.83
CA GLY A 79 16.61 4.66 3.08
C GLY A 79 15.91 5.76 2.27
N ARG A 80 16.47 6.98 2.24
CA ARG A 80 15.92 8.08 1.42
C ARG A 80 15.92 7.78 -0.08
N VAL A 81 16.99 7.18 -0.60
CA VAL A 81 17.08 6.76 -2.00
C VAL A 81 16.04 5.68 -2.31
N PHE A 82 15.84 4.73 -1.40
CA PHE A 82 14.82 3.70 -1.55
C PHE A 82 13.41 4.28 -1.56
N ILE A 83 13.11 5.25 -0.70
CA ILE A 83 11.82 5.97 -0.73
C ILE A 83 11.61 6.66 -2.09
N LEU A 84 12.62 7.35 -2.62
CA LEU A 84 12.53 8.00 -3.93
C LEU A 84 12.28 6.97 -5.06
N ALA A 85 12.96 5.83 -5.01
CA ALA A 85 12.74 4.74 -5.95
C ALA A 85 11.30 4.18 -5.85
N LEU A 86 10.80 3.95 -4.64
CA LEU A 86 9.43 3.49 -4.41
C LEU A 86 8.38 4.49 -4.92
N ILE A 87 8.61 5.79 -4.73
CA ILE A 87 7.72 6.84 -5.27
C ILE A 87 7.71 6.77 -6.81
N GLY A 88 8.89 6.64 -7.43
CA GLY A 88 9.01 6.52 -8.88
C GLY A 88 8.26 5.30 -9.43
N VAL A 89 8.43 4.13 -8.81
CA VAL A 89 7.71 2.90 -9.18
C VAL A 89 6.21 3.06 -8.97
N SER A 90 5.78 3.68 -7.87
CA SER A 90 4.35 3.92 -7.58
C SER A 90 3.69 4.78 -8.65
N ILE A 91 4.35 5.86 -9.09
CA ILE A 91 3.84 6.74 -10.16
C ILE A 91 3.78 5.99 -11.50
N ALA A 92 4.80 5.20 -11.81
CA ALA A 92 4.82 4.37 -13.02
C ALA A 92 3.73 3.28 -13.03
N TRP A 93 3.25 2.86 -11.86
CA TRP A 93 2.20 1.84 -11.72
C TRP A 93 0.77 2.40 -11.89
N ILE A 94 0.57 3.72 -11.72
CA ILE A 94 -0.73 4.39 -11.90
C ILE A 94 -1.41 4.05 -13.24
N PRO A 95 -0.75 4.17 -14.42
CA PRO A 95 -1.38 3.87 -15.70
C PRO A 95 -1.76 2.39 -15.85
N VAL A 96 -1.01 1.47 -15.24
CA VAL A 96 -1.33 0.04 -15.24
C VAL A 96 -2.63 -0.21 -14.49
N VAL A 97 -2.80 0.43 -13.33
CA VAL A 97 -4.03 0.34 -12.54
C VAL A 97 -5.22 0.96 -13.27
N GLN A 98 -5.02 2.09 -13.95
CA GLN A 98 -6.08 2.76 -14.71
C GLN A 98 -6.52 1.97 -15.96
N THR A 99 -5.57 1.31 -16.64
CA THR A 99 -5.86 0.51 -17.85
C THR A 99 -6.44 -0.86 -17.52
N ALA A 100 -6.04 -1.47 -16.40
CA ALA A 100 -6.52 -2.78 -15.98
C ALA A 100 -7.91 -2.76 -15.31
N GLN A 101 -8.40 -1.61 -14.85
CA GLN A 101 -9.57 -1.57 -13.96
C GLN A 101 -10.52 -0.41 -14.29
N SER A 102 -11.61 -0.75 -14.97
CA SER A 102 -12.74 0.12 -15.20
C SER A 102 -13.67 0.23 -13.97
N GLY A 103 -13.13 0.25 -12.73
CA GLY A 103 -13.81 0.75 -11.52
C GLY A 103 -13.87 -0.11 -10.25
N GLN A 104 -13.14 -1.23 -10.15
CA GLN A 104 -13.09 -2.11 -8.94
C GLN A 104 -11.75 -2.05 -8.18
N LEU A 105 -11.24 -0.85 -7.91
CA LEU A 105 -10.01 -0.64 -7.11
C LEU A 105 -10.03 -1.37 -5.75
N PHE A 106 -11.20 -1.39 -5.11
CA PHE A 106 -11.37 -2.08 -3.83
C PHE A 106 -11.22 -3.61 -3.96
N ASP A 107 -11.84 -4.23 -4.97
CA ASP A 107 -11.74 -5.67 -5.19
C ASP A 107 -10.31 -6.08 -5.58
N TYR A 108 -9.59 -5.22 -6.30
CA TYR A 108 -8.17 -5.44 -6.62
C TYR A 108 -7.28 -5.44 -5.37
N ILE A 109 -7.40 -4.40 -4.53
CA ILE A 109 -6.64 -4.31 -3.26
C ILE A 109 -6.99 -5.49 -2.34
N GLN A 110 -8.27 -5.82 -2.26
CA GLN A 110 -8.74 -6.92 -1.44
C GLN A 110 -8.24 -8.26 -1.98
N SER A 111 -8.25 -8.49 -3.29
CA SER A 111 -7.72 -9.72 -3.90
C SER A 111 -6.25 -9.92 -3.54
N ILE A 112 -5.42 -8.89 -3.68
CA ILE A 112 -3.99 -8.97 -3.33
C ILE A 112 -3.82 -9.29 -1.83
N THR A 113 -4.57 -8.60 -0.97
CA THR A 113 -4.52 -8.82 0.48
C THR A 113 -4.99 -10.23 0.83
N SER A 114 -6.04 -10.73 0.17
CA SER A 114 -6.57 -12.09 0.35
C SER A 114 -5.59 -13.18 -0.09
N TYR A 115 -4.68 -12.91 -1.04
CA TYR A 115 -3.62 -13.86 -1.38
C TYR A 115 -2.43 -13.80 -0.40
N LEU A 116 -2.02 -12.60 0.03
CA LEU A 116 -0.80 -12.42 0.82
C LEU A 116 -1.01 -12.58 2.35
N THR A 117 -2.16 -12.16 2.88
CA THR A 117 -2.40 -12.14 4.32
C THR A 117 -2.58 -13.52 4.96
N PRO A 118 -3.30 -14.49 4.37
CA PRO A 118 -3.51 -15.79 5.01
C PRO A 118 -2.23 -16.60 5.25
N PRO A 119 -1.27 -16.73 4.30
CA PRO A 119 -0.02 -17.44 4.54
C PRO A 119 0.83 -16.79 5.63
N VAL A 120 0.90 -15.46 5.62
CA VAL A 120 1.62 -14.70 6.65
C VAL A 120 0.98 -14.91 8.02
N ALA A 121 -0.35 -14.79 8.12
CA ALA A 121 -1.08 -15.03 9.35
C ALA A 121 -0.90 -16.48 9.87
N ALA A 122 -0.93 -17.48 8.98
CA ALA A 122 -0.72 -18.87 9.34
C ALA A 122 0.68 -19.12 9.94
N VAL A 123 1.73 -18.53 9.35
CA VAL A 123 3.10 -18.65 9.89
C VAL A 123 3.27 -17.92 11.22
N PHE A 124 2.70 -16.72 11.36
CA PHE A 124 2.72 -16.00 12.64
C PHE A 124 1.97 -16.78 13.74
N MET A 125 0.81 -17.34 13.41
CA MET A 125 0.03 -18.14 14.36
C MET A 125 0.81 -19.40 14.76
N LEU A 126 1.39 -20.13 13.81
CA LEU A 126 2.25 -21.28 14.11
C LEU A 126 3.46 -20.90 14.95
N ALA A 127 4.12 -19.76 14.68
CA ALA A 127 5.28 -19.31 15.44
C ALA A 127 4.95 -19.03 16.93
N ILE A 128 3.74 -18.53 17.22
CA ILE A 128 3.29 -18.25 18.60
C ILE A 128 2.89 -19.54 19.32
N PHE A 129 2.11 -20.42 18.67
CA PHE A 129 1.56 -21.62 19.33
C PHE A 129 2.52 -22.82 19.33
N CYS A 130 3.48 -22.88 18.41
CA CYS A 130 4.43 -23.98 18.29
C CYS A 130 5.87 -23.49 18.49
N LYS A 131 6.45 -23.76 19.67
CA LYS A 131 7.85 -23.46 20.02
C LYS A 131 8.89 -24.23 19.19
N ARG A 132 8.45 -25.12 18.28
CA ARG A 132 9.27 -26.01 17.45
C ARG A 132 9.29 -25.61 15.97
N VAL A 133 8.81 -24.41 15.64
CA VAL A 133 8.87 -23.86 14.28
C VAL A 133 10.31 -23.48 13.95
N ASN A 134 10.81 -23.99 12.82
CA ASN A 134 12.15 -23.72 12.30
C ASN A 134 12.08 -22.69 11.16
N GLU A 135 13.12 -21.87 10.98
CA GLU A 135 13.21 -20.86 9.90
C GLU A 135 12.92 -21.44 8.51
N SER A 136 13.50 -22.60 8.17
CA SER A 136 13.26 -23.24 6.87
C SER A 136 11.80 -23.68 6.70
N GLY A 137 11.15 -24.14 7.77
CA GLY A 137 9.75 -24.55 7.73
C GLY A 137 8.79 -23.38 7.50
N ALA A 138 9.10 -22.23 8.11
CA ALA A 138 8.37 -20.99 7.86
C ALA A 138 8.57 -20.49 6.42
N PHE A 139 9.80 -20.56 5.90
CA PHE A 139 10.10 -20.16 4.52
C PHE A 139 9.35 -21.02 3.49
N TYR A 140 9.45 -22.34 3.59
CA TYR A 140 8.75 -23.25 2.67
C TYR A 140 7.22 -23.13 2.80
N GLY A 141 6.71 -22.95 4.02
CA GLY A 141 5.28 -22.72 4.26
C GLY A 141 4.76 -21.45 3.59
N LEU A 142 5.53 -20.35 3.63
CA LEU A 142 5.20 -19.12 2.90
C LEU A 142 5.25 -19.31 1.39
N THR A 143 6.27 -19.99 0.85
CA THR A 143 6.41 -20.19 -0.60
C THR A 143 5.38 -21.13 -1.21
N ILE A 144 4.86 -22.09 -0.43
CA ILE A 144 3.82 -23.03 -0.89
C ILE A 144 2.41 -22.44 -0.66
N GLY A 145 2.25 -21.58 0.34
CA GLY A 145 0.97 -20.93 0.65
C GLY A 145 0.64 -19.74 -0.26
N LEU A 146 1.64 -19.15 -0.91
CA LEU A 146 1.50 -18.10 -1.94
C LEU A 146 1.17 -18.72 -3.30
#